data_AF-A0A941GD40-F1
#
_entry.id   AF-A0A941GD40-F1
#
_cell.length_a   1.000
_cell.length_b   1.000
_cell.length_c   1.000
_cell.angle_alpha   90.00
_cell.angle_beta   90.00
_cell.angle_gamma   90.00
#
_symmetry.space_group_name_H-M   'P 1'
#
loop_
_entity.id
_entity.type
_entity.pdbx_description
1 polymer ?
#
loop_
_entity_poly.entity_id
_entity_poly.type
_entity_poly.pdbx_seq_one_letter_code
_entity_poly.pdbx_strand_id
1 'polypeptide(L)'
;LPVLALLGLGVLGWAPTVEAVEILRWERLPLAVPLQVGQERIVFIDRNVRIGVPAAVGQRLRVQSAGGAVYLRANEAIEPTRLQLQDADSGAFILLDIAAEPAKDGEPALE
;
A
#
# COMPACT_ATOMS: atom_id res chain seq x y z
N LEU A 1 12.35 24.73 -52.62
CA LEU A 1 11.66 25.41 -51.50
C LEU A 1 10.55 26.26 -52.13
N PRO A 2 9.30 26.29 -51.61
CA PRO A 2 8.86 26.13 -50.22
C PRO A 2 8.14 24.77 -49.96
N VAL A 3 8.17 24.11 -48.81
CA VAL A 3 8.02 24.48 -47.37
C VAL A 3 6.55 24.52 -46.92
N LEU A 4 6.28 23.77 -45.83
CA LEU A 4 5.11 23.75 -44.92
C LEU A 4 3.86 22.96 -45.37
N ALA A 5 3.21 22.13 -44.56
CA ALA A 5 3.37 21.87 -43.13
C ALA A 5 2.85 20.45 -42.80
N LEU A 6 3.69 19.63 -42.20
CA LEU A 6 3.29 18.40 -41.50
C LEU A 6 2.67 18.82 -40.17
N LEU A 7 1.34 18.91 -40.12
CA LEU A 7 0.58 18.99 -38.87
C LEU A 7 0.52 17.60 -38.23
N GLY A 8 1.63 17.18 -37.62
CA GLY A 8 1.64 16.10 -36.66
C GLY A 8 1.15 16.64 -35.32
N LEU A 9 -0.17 16.68 -35.12
CA LEU A 9 -0.75 17.04 -33.82
C LEU A 9 -0.46 15.90 -32.85
N GLY A 10 0.52 16.10 -31.97
CA GLY A 10 0.90 15.14 -30.94
C GLY A 10 -0.26 14.90 -29.99
N VAL A 11 -0.81 13.69 -30.02
CA VAL A 11 -1.69 13.20 -28.96
C VAL A 11 -0.78 12.99 -27.75
N LEU A 12 -0.79 13.93 -26.81
CA LEU A 12 -0.26 13.69 -25.47
C LEU A 12 -1.16 12.61 -24.85
N GLY A 13 -0.70 11.36 -24.86
CA GLY A 13 -1.40 10.26 -24.24
C GLY A 13 -1.50 10.51 -22.74
N TRP A 14 -2.70 10.81 -22.25
CA TRP A 14 -3.00 10.63 -20.83
C TRP A 14 -2.91 9.14 -20.55
N ALA A 15 -1.86 8.72 -19.86
CA ALA A 15 -1.82 7.40 -19.27
C ALA A 15 -2.84 7.38 -18.12
N PRO A 16 -3.86 6.50 -18.12
CA PRO A 16 -4.65 6.28 -16.93
C PRO A 16 -3.72 5.78 -15.82
N THR A 17 -3.83 6.38 -14.63
CA THR A 17 -3.40 5.74 -13.39
C THR A 17 -4.29 4.52 -13.21
N VAL A 18 -3.79 3.35 -13.63
CA VAL A 18 -4.34 2.06 -13.19
C VAL A 18 -4.23 2.04 -11.67
N GLU A 19 -5.31 1.62 -10.99
CA GLU A 19 -5.34 1.29 -9.57
C GLU A 19 -5.76 -0.19 -9.46
N ALA A 20 -4.83 -1.09 -9.12
CA ALA A 20 -5.06 -2.52 -9.00
C ALA A 20 -5.40 -2.91 -7.55
N VAL A 21 -6.68 -3.16 -7.29
CA VAL A 21 -7.12 -3.69 -6.00
C VAL A 21 -6.72 -5.17 -5.87
N GLU A 22 -5.84 -5.48 -4.92
CA GLU A 22 -5.52 -6.88 -4.55
C GLU A 22 -6.52 -7.42 -3.51
N ILE A 23 -7.26 -8.48 -3.85
CA ILE A 23 -8.18 -9.14 -2.91
C ILE A 23 -7.46 -10.29 -2.21
N LEU A 24 -7.06 -10.05 -0.95
CA LEU A 24 -6.48 -11.07 -0.09
C LEU A 24 -7.56 -11.75 0.74
N ARG A 25 -7.72 -13.08 0.57
CA ARG A 25 -8.64 -13.88 1.40
C ARG A 25 -7.92 -14.33 2.67
N TRP A 26 -8.46 -13.96 3.83
CA TRP A 26 -7.93 -14.42 5.10
C TRP A 26 -8.41 -15.83 5.45
N GLU A 27 -7.48 -16.80 5.44
CA GLU A 27 -7.76 -18.21 5.78
C GLU A 27 -7.20 -18.61 7.16
N ARG A 28 -6.98 -17.64 8.05
CA ARG A 28 -6.26 -17.77 9.34
C ARG A 28 -4.74 -17.94 9.21
N LEU A 29 -4.18 -17.55 8.06
CA LEU A 29 -2.75 -17.38 7.88
C LEU A 29 -2.38 -15.88 7.94
N PRO A 30 -1.13 -15.54 8.32
CA PRO A 30 -0.63 -14.18 8.17
C PRO A 30 -0.72 -13.73 6.71
N LEU A 31 -1.24 -12.51 6.48
CA LEU A 31 -1.32 -11.94 5.14
C LEU A 31 -0.09 -11.08 4.86
N ALA A 32 0.59 -11.37 3.75
CA ALA A 32 1.70 -10.55 3.29
C ALA A 32 1.17 -9.25 2.66
N VAL A 33 1.66 -8.11 3.14
CA VAL A 33 1.33 -6.79 2.62
C VAL A 33 2.65 -6.05 2.35
N PRO A 34 3.25 -6.24 1.16
CA PRO A 34 4.43 -5.48 0.78
C PRO A 34 4.11 -3.98 0.67
N LEU A 35 5.08 -3.15 1.04
CA LEU A 35 5.00 -1.69 1.01
C LEU A 35 6.16 -1.12 0.18
N GLN A 36 5.92 0.04 -0.45
CA GLN A 36 6.99 0.85 -1.04
C GLN A 36 7.26 2.06 -0.14
N VAL A 37 8.53 2.38 0.06
CA VAL A 37 8.93 3.55 0.85
C VAL A 37 8.36 4.82 0.23
N GLY A 38 7.72 5.64 1.06
CA GLY A 38 7.10 6.89 0.66
C GLY A 38 5.66 6.76 0.15
N GLN A 39 5.16 5.53 -0.08
CA GLN A 39 3.84 5.29 -0.63
C GLN A 39 2.85 4.77 0.42
N GLU A 40 1.59 5.16 0.27
CA GLU A 40 0.51 4.71 1.15
C GLU A 40 -0.20 3.51 0.51
N ARG A 41 -0.36 2.44 1.28
CA ARG A 41 -1.12 1.25 0.90
C ARG A 41 -2.34 1.11 1.80
N ILE A 42 -3.49 0.80 1.20
CA ILE A 42 -4.77 0.71 1.89
C ILE A 42 -5.19 -0.77 1.95
N VAL A 43 -5.41 -1.28 3.16
CA VAL A 43 -5.90 -2.64 3.38
C VAL A 43 -7.34 -2.58 3.87
N PHE A 44 -8.27 -3.08 3.06
CA PHE A 44 -9.68 -3.18 3.42
C PHE A 44 -9.93 -4.43 4.27
N ILE A 45 -10.49 -4.25 5.47
CA ILE A 45 -10.75 -5.33 6.43
C ILE A 45 -12.25 -5.46 6.73
N ASP A 46 -13.04 -4.45 6.36
CA ASP A 46 -14.50 -4.38 6.58
C ASP A 46 -14.89 -4.46 8.08
N ARG A 47 -13.92 -4.11 8.95
CA ARG A 47 -14.03 -4.19 10.42
C ARG A 47 -13.22 -3.09 11.06
N ASN A 48 -13.68 -2.60 12.21
CA ASN A 48 -12.88 -1.67 13.01
C ASN A 48 -11.79 -2.46 13.74
N VAL A 49 -10.54 -2.02 13.59
CA VAL A 49 -9.39 -2.71 14.19
C VAL A 49 -8.51 -1.76 14.98
N ARG A 50 -7.91 -2.27 16.05
CA ARG A 50 -6.81 -1.63 16.77
C ARG A 50 -5.50 -2.23 16.28
N ILE A 51 -4.50 -1.41 15.97
CA ILE A 51 -3.22 -1.91 15.46
C ILE A 51 -2.13 -1.81 16.52
N GLY A 52 -1.52 -2.94 16.85
CA GLY A 52 -0.27 -3.00 17.59
C GLY A 52 0.92 -2.85 16.63
N VAL A 53 1.67 -1.76 16.76
CA VAL A 53 2.89 -1.51 15.98
C VAL A 53 4.11 -1.85 16.83
N PRO A 54 4.96 -2.80 16.40
CA PRO A 54 6.20 -3.11 17.12
C PRO A 54 7.13 -1.89 17.22
N ALA A 55 7.79 -1.72 18.37
CA ALA A 55 8.68 -0.58 18.62
C ALA A 55 9.80 -0.45 17.56
N ALA A 56 10.26 -1.57 17.02
CA ALA A 56 11.29 -1.62 15.98
C ALA A 56 10.92 -0.82 14.71
N VAL A 57 9.63 -0.67 14.40
CA VAL A 57 9.15 0.02 13.18
C VAL A 57 8.31 1.25 13.48
N GLY A 58 8.05 1.58 14.75
CA GLY A 58 7.07 2.59 15.14
C GLY A 58 7.27 4.00 14.55
N GLN A 59 8.52 4.46 14.40
CA GLN A 59 8.81 5.76 13.77
C GLN A 59 8.91 5.68 12.23
N ARG A 60 9.20 4.48 11.71
CA ARG A 60 9.39 4.22 10.27
C ARG A 60 8.08 3.89 9.56
N LEU A 61 7.03 3.52 10.30
CA LEU A 61 5.73 3.13 9.77
C LEU A 61 4.64 4.04 10.34
N ARG A 62 3.98 4.80 9.46
CA ARG A 62 2.73 5.48 9.79
C ARG A 62 1.57 4.51 9.58
N VAL A 63 0.75 4.36 10.62
CA VAL A 63 -0.44 3.50 10.61
C VAL A 63 -1.65 4.31 11.01
N GLN A 64 -2.74 4.19 10.25
CA GLN A 64 -4.05 4.74 10.62
C GLN A 64 -5.15 3.71 10.35
N SER A 65 -6.18 3.68 11.19
CA SER A 65 -7.40 2.91 10.93
C SER A 65 -8.60 3.83 10.93
N ALA A 66 -9.41 3.74 9.88
CA ALA A 66 -10.63 4.49 9.74
C ALA A 66 -11.59 3.78 8.77
N GLY A 67 -12.88 3.76 9.10
CA GLY A 67 -13.93 3.30 8.18
C GLY A 67 -13.77 1.87 7.65
N GLY A 68 -13.25 0.94 8.47
CA GLY A 68 -13.03 -0.46 8.06
C GLY A 68 -11.78 -0.69 7.20
N ALA A 69 -10.93 0.33 7.03
CA ALA A 69 -9.66 0.25 6.31
C ALA A 69 -8.47 0.55 7.23
N VAL A 70 -7.30 0.03 6.83
CA VAL A 70 -6.00 0.31 7.46
C VAL A 70 -5.08 0.94 6.42
N TYR A 71 -4.59 2.13 6.74
CA TYR A 71 -3.67 2.90 5.91
C TYR A 71 -2.25 2.71 6.44
N LEU A 72 -1.38 2.19 5.59
CA LEU A 72 0.01 1.88 5.92
C LEU A 72 0.94 2.69 5.03
N ARG A 73 1.85 3.46 5.62
CA ARG A 73 2.90 4.17 4.88
C ARG A 73 4.25 3.96 5.55
N ALA A 74 5.18 3.35 4.83
CA ALA A 74 6.56 3.25 5.26
C ALA A 74 7.32 4.52 4.86
N ASN A 75 7.98 5.17 5.82
CA ASN A 75 8.83 6.33 5.59
C ASN A 75 10.28 5.94 5.30
N GLU A 76 10.66 4.72 5.68
CA GLU A 76 11.99 4.13 5.48
C GLU A 76 11.83 2.64 5.17
N ALA A 77 12.91 1.99 4.73
CA ALA A 77 12.92 0.54 4.52
C ALA A 77 12.60 -0.20 5.83
N ILE A 78 11.85 -1.29 5.74
CA ILE A 78 11.39 -2.09 6.87
C ILE A 78 11.66 -3.56 6.56
N GLU A 79 12.48 -4.20 7.39
CA GLU A 79 12.66 -5.65 7.41
C GLU A 79 11.32 -6.35 7.71
N PRO A 80 11.11 -7.59 7.21
CA PRO A 80 9.89 -8.35 7.44
C PRO A 80 9.42 -8.30 8.91
N THR A 81 8.30 -7.65 9.14
CA THR A 81 7.77 -7.34 10.47
C THR A 81 6.29 -7.68 10.54
N ARG A 82 5.87 -8.33 11.63
CA ARG A 82 4.47 -8.70 11.85
C ARG A 82 3.72 -7.61 12.63
N LEU A 83 2.63 -7.13 12.07
CA LEU A 83 1.63 -6.31 12.73
C LEU A 83 0.51 -7.18 13.28
N GLN A 84 -0.05 -6.76 14.42
CA GLN A 84 -1.23 -7.39 15.01
C GLN A 84 -2.40 -6.43 14.92
N LEU A 85 -3.47 -6.88 14.27
CA LEU A 85 -4.70 -6.14 14.13
C LEU A 85 -5.74 -6.85 14.99
N GLN A 86 -6.24 -6.15 16.00
CA GLN A 86 -7.26 -6.68 16.88
C GLN A 86 -8.62 -6.12 16.45
N ASP A 87 -9.54 -7.00 16.08
CA ASP A 87 -10.94 -6.65 15.84
C ASP A 87 -11.55 -6.03 17.12
N ALA A 88 -12.14 -4.84 16.98
CA ALA A 88 -12.63 -4.07 18.12
C ALA A 88 -13.90 -4.67 18.76
N ASP A 89 -14.66 -5.47 18.01
CA ASP A 89 -15.93 -6.05 18.44
C ASP A 89 -15.73 -7.45 19.06
N SER A 90 -14.92 -8.29 18.41
CA SER A 90 -14.70 -9.69 18.81
C SER A 90 -13.40 -9.93 19.58
N GLY A 91 -12.44 -9.00 19.50
CA GLY A 91 -11.10 -9.17 20.07
C GLY A 91 -10.21 -10.16 19.31
N ALA A 92 -10.69 -10.71 18.19
CA ALA A 92 -9.92 -11.62 17.34
C ALA A 92 -8.71 -10.92 16.72
N PHE A 93 -7.63 -11.68 16.50
CA PHE A 93 -6.41 -11.16 15.88
C PHE A 93 -6.30 -11.55 14.41
N ILE A 94 -6.00 -10.55 13.59
CA ILE A 94 -5.51 -10.67 12.22
C ILE A 94 -4.01 -10.37 12.25
N LEU A 95 -3.21 -11.20 11.59
CA LEU A 95 -1.77 -11.01 11.48
C LEU A 95 -1.44 -10.52 10.08
N LEU A 96 -0.75 -9.38 9.98
CA LEU A 96 -0.23 -8.85 8.73
C LEU A 96 1.29 -8.86 8.78
N ASP A 97 1.92 -9.47 7.78
CA ASP A 97 3.37 -9.43 7.61
C ASP A 97 3.70 -8.33 6.59
N ILE A 98 4.41 -7.30 7.03
CA ILE A 98 4.81 -6.17 6.19
C ILE A 98 6.31 -6.23 5.91
N ALA A 99 6.71 -5.74 4.75
CA ALA A 99 8.09 -5.40 4.42
C ALA A 99 8.06 -4.16 3.54
N ALA A 100 9.04 -3.26 3.69
CA ALA A 100 9.12 -2.05 2.88
C ALA A 100 10.46 -1.96 2.16
N GLU A 101 10.40 -1.84 0.85
CA GLU A 101 11.56 -1.61 -0.02
C GLU A 101 11.44 -0.24 -0.71
N PRO A 102 12.56 0.41 -1.06
CA PRO A 102 12.52 1.57 -1.95
C PRO A 102 11.87 1.20 -3.28
N ALA A 103 11.11 2.13 -3.87
CA ALA A 103 10.64 1.97 -5.24
C ALA A 103 11.85 1.79 -6.16
N LYS A 104 11.82 0.77 -7.03
CA LYS A 104 12.83 0.62 -8.10
C LYS A 104 12.45 1.56 -9.24
N ASP A 105 13.45 2.13 -9.92
CA ASP A 105 13.21 3.03 -11.05
C ASP A 105 12.32 2.36 -12.10
N GLY A 106 11.14 2.94 -12.35
CA GLY A 106 10.17 2.46 -13.31
C GLY A 106 9.17 1.42 -12.80
N GLU A 107 9.20 1.04 -11.52
CA GLU A 107 8.20 0.15 -10.93
C GLU A 107 6.95 0.96 -10.53
N PRO A 108 5.73 0.50 -10.90
CA PRO A 108 4.50 1.17 -10.48
C PRO A 108 4.33 1.09 -8.95
N ALA A 109 3.49 1.97 -8.42
CA ALA A 109 3.14 1.94 -7.00
C ALA A 109 2.55 0.58 -6.61
N LEU A 110 2.77 0.14 -5.37
CA LEU A 110 2.09 -1.06 -4.87
C LEU A 110 0.65 -0.70 -4.55
N GLU A 111 -0.26 -1.38 -5.23
CA GLU A 111 -1.71 -1.12 -5.20
C GLU A 111 -2.44 -2.03 -4.19
#